data_AF-A0A962XLC5-F1
#
_entry.id   AF-A0A962XLC5-F1
#
_cell.length_a   1.000
_cell.length_b   1.000
_cell.length_c   1.000
_cell.angle_alpha   90.00
_cell.angle_beta   90.00
_cell.angle_gamma   90.00
#
_symmetry.space_group_name_H-M   'P 1'
#
loop_
_entity.id
_entity.type
_entity.pdbx_description
1 polymer ?
#
loop_
_entity_poly.entity_id
_entity_poly.type
_entity_poly.pdbx_seq_one_letter_code
_entity_poly.pdbx_strand_id
1 'polypeptide(L)'
;MSVIKSRINPRSAEFQANASAMRILVADLRDKIAQVALGGSEAARTKHLARGKLLPRERVNYLLDPGTPFLEISQLAAYGLYGNEAPAAGMITGIGRVQGNECMIVANDATVKGGTYYPLTVKKHLRAQEIAEQNHLPCVYLVDSGGAFLPKQDEVFPDRDHFGRIFFNQATMSAKGIPQIAVVMGSCTAGGAYVPAMSDETVIVRNQGTIFLGGPPLVKAATGEVVTVEDLGGGDVHTRLSGVADHLAENDAHALYIARRILANLNRVKPISLALGSGEEPVYDPEEIYGILPTDTRKPYDVREVIARLVDGSRFDEFKARYGTTLITGFAQLYGYPV
;
A
#
# COMPACT_ATOMS: atom_id res chain seq x y z
N MET A 1 26.93 -0.19 -24.23
CA MET A 1 25.77 -1.08 -24.28
C MET A 1 25.45 -1.55 -25.69
N SER A 2 25.67 -2.84 -25.93
CA SER A 2 25.20 -3.52 -27.14
C SER A 2 23.69 -3.80 -27.08
N VAL A 3 22.99 -3.59 -28.20
CA VAL A 3 21.58 -3.99 -28.33
C VAL A 3 21.49 -5.51 -28.43
N ILE A 4 20.65 -6.13 -27.59
CA ILE A 4 20.33 -7.56 -27.69
C ILE A 4 19.56 -7.78 -28.99
N LYS A 5 20.04 -8.71 -29.83
CA LYS A 5 19.31 -9.13 -31.04
C LYS A 5 18.43 -10.32 -30.70
N SER A 6 17.12 -10.08 -30.61
CA SER A 6 16.12 -11.12 -30.34
C SER A 6 16.16 -12.21 -31.42
N ARG A 7 16.04 -13.47 -30.98
CA ARG A 7 15.90 -14.67 -31.81
C ARG A 7 14.46 -15.21 -31.79
N ILE A 8 13.58 -14.57 -31.04
CA ILE A 8 12.18 -14.94 -30.94
C ILE A 8 11.45 -14.55 -32.23
N ASN A 9 10.61 -15.45 -32.71
CA ASN A 9 9.66 -15.16 -33.77
C ASN A 9 8.25 -15.08 -33.17
N PRO A 10 7.68 -13.86 -33.02
CA PRO A 10 6.33 -13.68 -32.48
C PRO A 10 5.23 -14.38 -33.29
N ARG A 11 5.50 -14.76 -34.54
CA ARG A 11 4.54 -15.47 -35.42
C ARG A 11 4.64 -16.99 -35.33
N SER A 12 5.62 -17.52 -34.59
CA SER A 12 5.77 -18.97 -34.44
C SER A 12 4.60 -19.59 -33.65
N ALA A 13 4.25 -20.83 -33.98
CA ALA A 13 3.19 -21.56 -33.28
C ALA A 13 3.51 -21.73 -31.78
N GLU A 14 4.79 -21.95 -31.46
CA GLU A 14 5.27 -22.05 -30.07
C GLU A 14 5.03 -20.75 -29.29
N PHE A 15 5.44 -19.60 -29.84
CA PHE A 15 5.23 -18.30 -29.20
C PHE A 15 3.75 -18.02 -28.98
N GLN A 16 2.90 -18.30 -29.98
CA GLN A 16 1.46 -18.07 -29.88
C GLN A 16 0.81 -18.97 -28.81
N ALA A 17 1.26 -20.23 -28.69
CA ALA A 17 0.80 -21.14 -27.65
C ALA A 17 1.20 -20.65 -26.24
N ASN A 18 2.46 -20.24 -26.06
CA ASN A 18 2.96 -19.66 -24.81
C ASN A 18 2.19 -18.38 -24.43
N ALA A 19 2.02 -17.46 -25.38
CA ALA A 19 1.32 -16.21 -25.16
C ALA A 19 -0.15 -16.41 -24.79
N SER A 20 -0.83 -17.36 -25.45
CA SER A 20 -2.21 -17.71 -25.10
C SER A 20 -2.33 -18.25 -23.67
N ALA A 21 -1.45 -19.19 -23.29
CA ALA A 21 -1.44 -19.76 -21.95
C ALA A 21 -1.15 -18.71 -20.87
N MET A 22 -0.17 -17.83 -21.10
CA MET A 22 0.16 -16.75 -20.15
C MET A 22 -0.98 -15.74 -20.03
N ARG A 23 -1.63 -15.36 -21.14
CA ARG A 23 -2.78 -14.43 -21.11
C ARG A 23 -3.95 -14.96 -20.27
N ILE A 24 -4.19 -16.28 -20.27
CA ILE A 24 -5.21 -16.90 -19.41
C ILE A 24 -4.88 -16.66 -17.93
N LEU A 25 -3.63 -16.88 -17.52
CA LEU A 25 -3.18 -16.66 -16.13
C LEU A 25 -3.25 -15.19 -15.73
N VAL A 26 -2.87 -14.28 -16.63
CA VAL A 26 -2.96 -12.83 -16.40
C VAL A 26 -4.42 -12.37 -16.29
N ALA A 27 -5.32 -12.92 -17.09
CA ALA A 27 -6.75 -12.61 -17.00
C ALA A 27 -7.34 -13.07 -15.65
N ASP A 28 -7.05 -14.31 -15.23
CA ASP A 28 -7.46 -14.84 -13.93
C ASP A 28 -6.90 -14.00 -12.76
N LEU A 29 -5.65 -13.56 -12.84
CA LEU A 29 -5.07 -12.63 -11.87
C LEU A 29 -5.84 -11.30 -11.82
N ARG A 30 -6.14 -10.70 -12.98
CA ARG A 30 -6.88 -9.44 -13.08
C ARG A 30 -8.29 -9.57 -12.51
N ASP A 31 -8.97 -10.67 -12.79
CA ASP A 31 -10.32 -10.94 -12.26
C ASP A 31 -10.30 -11.06 -10.73
N LYS A 32 -9.32 -11.78 -10.17
CA LYS A 32 -9.15 -11.90 -8.71
C LYS A 32 -8.84 -10.56 -8.05
N ILE A 33 -7.97 -9.76 -8.66
CA ILE A 33 -7.67 -8.40 -8.18
C ILE A 33 -8.92 -7.53 -8.23
N ALA A 34 -9.70 -7.57 -9.32
CA ALA A 34 -10.93 -6.80 -9.46
C ALA A 34 -11.96 -7.18 -8.38
N GLN A 35 -12.12 -8.47 -8.07
CA GLN A 35 -12.98 -8.94 -6.99
C GLN A 35 -12.50 -8.46 -5.62
N VAL A 36 -11.22 -8.65 -5.30
CA VAL A 36 -10.63 -8.22 -4.02
C VAL A 36 -10.68 -6.70 -3.85
N ALA A 37 -10.54 -5.95 -4.94
CA ALA A 37 -10.58 -4.49 -4.93
C ALA A 37 -11.95 -3.92 -4.52
N LEU A 38 -13.02 -4.71 -4.61
CA LEU A 38 -14.34 -4.29 -4.14
C LEU A 38 -14.40 -4.04 -2.63
N GLY A 39 -13.53 -4.67 -1.85
CA GLY A 39 -13.55 -4.58 -0.38
C GLY A 39 -14.58 -5.52 0.24
N GLY A 40 -15.28 -5.05 1.27
CA GLY A 40 -16.33 -5.81 1.94
C GLY A 40 -17.57 -6.07 1.10
N SER A 41 -18.57 -6.72 1.69
CA SER A 41 -19.84 -7.02 1.00
C SER A 41 -20.53 -5.74 0.52
N GLU A 42 -21.38 -5.86 -0.50
CA GLU A 42 -22.20 -4.73 -1.00
C GLU A 42 -22.99 -4.05 0.13
N ALA A 43 -23.62 -4.82 1.01
CA ALA A 43 -24.33 -4.28 2.17
C ALA A 43 -23.41 -3.47 3.11
N ALA A 44 -22.16 -3.92 3.33
CA ALA A 44 -21.19 -3.19 4.15
C ALA A 44 -20.76 -1.88 3.48
N ARG A 45 -20.56 -1.88 2.15
CA ARG A 45 -20.20 -0.69 1.36
C ARG A 45 -21.34 0.33 1.34
N THR A 46 -22.57 -0.11 1.11
CA THR A 46 -23.76 0.76 1.18
C THR A 46 -23.93 1.37 2.57
N LYS A 47 -23.73 0.58 3.65
CA LYS A 47 -23.77 1.09 5.02
C LYS A 47 -22.65 2.10 5.30
N HIS A 48 -21.46 1.91 4.72
CA HIS A 48 -20.33 2.84 4.84
C HIS A 48 -20.64 4.17 4.15
N LEU A 49 -21.13 4.12 2.90
CA LEU A 49 -21.53 5.30 2.13
C LEU A 49 -22.70 6.05 2.77
N ALA A 50 -23.68 5.33 3.33
CA ALA A 50 -24.83 5.94 4.04
C ALA A 50 -24.42 6.76 5.28
N ARG A 51 -23.19 6.59 5.78
CA ARG A 51 -22.62 7.41 6.86
C ARG A 51 -21.92 8.67 6.35
N GLY A 52 -21.98 8.96 5.04
CA GLY A 52 -21.31 10.10 4.41
C GLY A 52 -19.81 9.93 4.21
N LYS A 53 -19.30 8.69 4.32
CA LYS A 53 -17.87 8.36 4.23
C LYS A 53 -17.49 7.96 2.81
N LEU A 54 -16.33 8.39 2.34
CA LEU A 54 -15.73 7.88 1.10
C LEU A 54 -15.24 6.44 1.31
N LEU A 55 -15.30 5.62 0.26
CA LEU A 55 -14.69 4.29 0.30
C LEU A 55 -13.16 4.42 0.38
N PRO A 56 -12.47 3.43 0.97
CA PRO A 56 -11.01 3.48 1.16
C PRO A 56 -10.21 3.74 -0.12
N ARG A 57 -10.56 3.08 -1.24
CA ARG A 57 -9.90 3.32 -2.54
C ARG A 57 -10.19 4.70 -3.11
N GLU A 58 -11.40 5.23 -2.88
CA GLU A 58 -11.73 6.60 -3.25
C GLU A 58 -10.89 7.59 -2.43
N ARG A 59 -10.72 7.35 -1.13
CA ARG A 59 -9.84 8.19 -0.28
C ARG A 59 -8.40 8.20 -0.78
N VAL A 60 -7.86 7.05 -1.17
CA VAL A 60 -6.52 6.96 -1.80
C VAL A 60 -6.50 7.81 -3.08
N ASN A 61 -7.47 7.63 -3.98
CA ASN A 61 -7.53 8.39 -5.24
C ASN A 61 -7.65 9.92 -5.02
N TYR A 62 -8.42 10.36 -4.02
CA TYR A 62 -8.55 11.78 -3.66
C TYR A 62 -7.27 12.34 -3.03
N LEU A 63 -6.50 11.51 -2.35
CA LEU A 63 -5.22 11.90 -1.75
C LEU A 63 -4.14 12.11 -2.81
N LEU A 64 -4.11 11.28 -3.85
CA LEU A 64 -3.08 11.28 -4.88
C LEU A 64 -3.12 12.52 -5.77
N ASP A 65 -1.96 12.87 -6.33
CA ASP A 65 -1.86 13.89 -7.37
C ASP A 65 -2.55 13.42 -8.65
N PRO A 66 -3.37 14.27 -9.30
CA PRO A 66 -4.08 13.90 -10.52
C PRO A 66 -3.16 13.35 -11.60
N GLY A 67 -3.52 12.20 -12.18
CA GLY A 67 -2.77 11.56 -13.26
C GLY A 67 -1.50 10.83 -12.84
N THR A 68 -1.17 10.76 -11.55
CA THR A 68 0.00 10.03 -11.06
C THR A 68 -0.30 8.55 -10.80
N PRO A 69 0.69 7.66 -10.98
CA PRO A 69 0.49 6.23 -10.74
C PRO A 69 0.39 5.91 -9.25
N PHE A 70 -0.24 4.78 -8.96
CA PHE A 70 -0.26 4.17 -7.63
C PHE A 70 0.24 2.73 -7.72
N LEU A 71 1.37 2.45 -7.07
CA LEU A 71 1.93 1.10 -6.96
C LEU A 71 1.33 0.41 -5.73
N GLU A 72 0.25 -0.33 -5.93
CA GLU A 72 -0.40 -1.08 -4.84
C GLU A 72 0.41 -2.32 -4.47
N ILE A 73 0.55 -2.56 -3.16
CA ILE A 73 1.36 -3.63 -2.58
C ILE A 73 0.46 -4.71 -2.00
N SER A 74 0.76 -5.97 -2.33
CA SER A 74 0.07 -7.15 -1.79
C SER A 74 -1.46 -7.09 -1.93
N GLN A 75 -1.93 -6.83 -3.15
CA GLN A 75 -3.37 -6.78 -3.50
C GLN A 75 -4.11 -8.05 -3.06
N LEU A 76 -3.50 -9.22 -3.26
CA LEU A 76 -4.07 -10.52 -2.90
C LEU A 76 -3.75 -10.96 -1.45
N ALA A 77 -3.37 -10.05 -0.55
CA ALA A 77 -3.16 -10.40 0.85
C ALA A 77 -4.44 -11.04 1.43
N ALA A 78 -4.26 -12.14 2.17
CA ALA A 78 -5.32 -12.98 2.72
C ALA A 78 -6.27 -13.64 1.69
N TYR A 79 -5.95 -13.61 0.39
CA TYR A 79 -6.71 -14.36 -0.62
C TYR A 79 -6.63 -15.88 -0.36
N GLY A 80 -7.78 -16.55 -0.36
CA GLY A 80 -7.90 -17.97 -0.03
C GLY A 80 -7.80 -18.29 1.46
N LEU A 81 -7.67 -17.29 2.33
CA LEU A 81 -7.52 -17.45 3.79
C LEU A 81 -8.73 -16.88 4.52
N TYR A 82 -8.93 -17.31 5.76
CA TYR A 82 -10.01 -16.84 6.65
C TYR A 82 -11.41 -16.87 5.99
N GLY A 83 -11.68 -17.90 5.17
CA GLY A 83 -12.95 -18.01 4.42
C GLY A 83 -13.18 -16.89 3.39
N ASN A 84 -12.12 -16.22 2.92
CA ASN A 84 -12.17 -15.03 2.06
C ASN A 84 -12.91 -13.82 2.67
N GLU A 85 -13.04 -13.79 3.99
CA GLU A 85 -13.74 -12.70 4.68
C GLU A 85 -12.89 -11.44 4.90
N ALA A 86 -11.61 -11.49 4.51
CA ALA A 86 -10.65 -10.39 4.66
C ALA A 86 -9.93 -10.05 3.32
N PRO A 87 -10.66 -9.64 2.26
CA PRO A 87 -10.05 -9.28 0.98
C PRO A 87 -8.98 -8.20 1.17
N ALA A 88 -7.84 -8.36 0.48
CA ALA A 88 -6.65 -7.52 0.61
C ALA A 88 -6.13 -7.39 2.06
N ALA A 89 -6.49 -8.32 2.94
CA ALA A 89 -6.31 -8.25 4.39
C ALA A 89 -6.96 -7.01 5.04
N GLY A 90 -8.06 -6.49 4.49
CA GLY A 90 -8.81 -5.35 5.05
C GLY A 90 -8.06 -4.01 4.97
N MET A 91 -7.11 -3.89 4.05
CA MET A 91 -6.25 -2.71 3.93
C MET A 91 -5.72 -2.52 2.51
N ILE A 92 -5.63 -1.27 2.08
CA ILE A 92 -4.93 -0.86 0.87
C ILE A 92 -3.59 -0.27 1.31
N THR A 93 -2.51 -0.75 0.72
CA THR A 93 -1.16 -0.21 0.93
C THR A 93 -0.51 0.04 -0.41
N GLY A 94 0.22 1.13 -0.58
CA GLY A 94 0.93 1.37 -1.83
C GLY A 94 1.70 2.68 -1.83
N ILE A 95 2.45 2.88 -2.90
CA ILE A 95 3.25 4.08 -3.11
C ILE A 95 2.58 4.94 -4.17
N GLY A 96 2.38 6.21 -3.88
CA GLY A 96 1.86 7.17 -4.85
C GLY A 96 2.38 8.58 -4.61
N ARG A 97 2.09 9.49 -5.54
CA ARG A 97 2.54 10.88 -5.42
C ARG A 97 1.49 11.74 -4.75
N VAL A 98 1.92 12.54 -3.78
CA VAL A 98 1.10 13.52 -3.08
C VAL A 98 1.90 14.81 -2.93
N GLN A 99 1.44 15.88 -3.57
CA GLN A 99 2.16 17.16 -3.66
C GLN A 99 3.61 16.97 -4.15
N GLY A 100 3.80 16.11 -5.16
CA GLY A 100 5.12 15.78 -5.73
C GLY A 100 5.97 14.82 -4.88
N ASN A 101 5.55 14.47 -3.66
CA ASN A 101 6.26 13.53 -2.79
C ASN A 101 5.80 12.10 -3.05
N GLU A 102 6.73 11.16 -3.22
CA GLU A 102 6.44 9.73 -3.20
C GLU A 102 6.16 9.30 -1.76
N CYS A 103 4.92 8.91 -1.46
CA CYS A 103 4.47 8.60 -0.11
C CYS A 103 4.03 7.14 -0.01
N MET A 104 4.31 6.49 1.12
CA MET A 104 3.67 5.25 1.50
C MET A 104 2.29 5.56 2.06
N ILE A 105 1.25 5.03 1.44
CA ILE A 105 -0.14 5.20 1.87
C ILE A 105 -0.62 3.88 2.46
N VAL A 106 -1.22 3.94 3.66
CA VAL A 106 -1.80 2.79 4.37
C VAL A 106 -3.23 3.16 4.73
N ALA A 107 -4.22 2.54 4.10
CA ALA A 107 -5.63 2.85 4.29
C ALA A 107 -6.42 1.63 4.74
N ASN A 108 -7.04 1.72 5.92
CA ASN A 108 -7.93 0.66 6.41
C ASN A 108 -9.20 0.57 5.55
N ASP A 109 -9.70 -0.65 5.35
CA ASP A 109 -11.01 -0.88 4.76
C ASP A 109 -12.05 -1.22 5.83
N ALA A 110 -12.77 -0.20 6.30
CA ALA A 110 -13.84 -0.35 7.29
C ALA A 110 -15.01 -1.23 6.79
N THR A 111 -15.14 -1.46 5.49
CA THR A 111 -16.17 -2.35 4.93
C THR A 111 -15.82 -3.83 5.14
N VAL A 112 -14.53 -4.15 5.33
CA VAL A 112 -14.03 -5.49 5.60
C VAL A 112 -13.99 -5.73 7.10
N LYS A 113 -15.02 -6.42 7.64
CA LYS A 113 -15.12 -6.76 9.08
C LYS A 113 -14.89 -5.56 10.01
N GLY A 114 -15.38 -4.38 9.63
CA GLY A 114 -15.21 -3.15 10.40
C GLY A 114 -13.79 -2.59 10.40
N GLY A 115 -12.93 -2.99 9.45
CA GLY A 115 -11.52 -2.61 9.39
C GLY A 115 -10.68 -3.26 10.48
N THR A 116 -11.14 -4.39 11.04
CA THR A 116 -10.42 -5.07 12.11
C THR A 116 -9.14 -5.73 11.60
N TYR A 117 -8.11 -5.76 12.44
CA TYR A 117 -6.82 -6.33 12.08
C TYR A 117 -6.80 -7.85 12.29
N TYR A 118 -6.75 -8.57 11.18
CA TYR A 118 -6.35 -9.98 11.13
C TYR A 118 -4.81 -10.09 11.25
N PRO A 119 -4.27 -11.29 11.49
CA PRO A 119 -2.82 -11.50 11.50
C PRO A 119 -2.14 -10.99 10.23
N LEU A 120 -2.73 -11.25 9.06
CA LEU A 120 -2.20 -10.75 7.78
C LEU A 120 -2.42 -9.24 7.58
N THR A 121 -3.38 -8.62 8.26
CA THR A 121 -3.52 -7.15 8.25
C THR A 121 -2.32 -6.51 8.95
N VAL A 122 -1.92 -7.04 10.12
CA VAL A 122 -0.70 -6.60 10.82
C VAL A 122 0.52 -6.78 9.93
N LYS A 123 0.70 -7.99 9.37
CA LYS A 123 1.84 -8.28 8.49
C LYS A 123 1.90 -7.35 7.28
N LYS A 124 0.77 -7.04 6.66
CA LYS A 124 0.69 -6.12 5.52
C LYS A 124 1.03 -4.68 5.92
N HIS A 125 0.53 -4.20 7.07
CA HIS A 125 0.87 -2.89 7.60
C HIS A 125 2.38 -2.79 7.89
N LEU A 126 2.95 -3.76 8.62
CA LEU A 126 4.39 -3.77 8.93
C LEU A 126 5.25 -3.83 7.66
N ARG A 127 4.83 -4.60 6.64
CA ARG A 127 5.53 -4.64 5.36
C ARG A 127 5.50 -3.28 4.64
N ALA A 128 4.39 -2.56 4.72
CA ALA A 128 4.32 -1.20 4.16
C ALA A 128 5.28 -0.24 4.88
N GLN A 129 5.37 -0.30 6.21
CA GLN A 129 6.33 0.49 6.97
C GLN A 129 7.78 0.11 6.67
N GLU A 130 8.08 -1.18 6.51
CA GLU A 130 9.43 -1.64 6.15
C GLU A 130 9.86 -1.06 4.78
N ILE A 131 8.95 -1.06 3.80
CA ILE A 131 9.20 -0.45 2.49
C ILE A 131 9.40 1.07 2.64
N ALA A 132 8.57 1.73 3.44
CA ALA A 132 8.67 3.17 3.68
C ALA A 132 10.01 3.55 4.32
N GLU A 133 10.45 2.79 5.33
CA GLU A 133 11.71 2.97 6.02
C GLU A 133 12.90 2.75 5.07
N GLN A 134 12.92 1.64 4.33
CA GLN A 134 14.02 1.30 3.40
C GLN A 134 14.16 2.31 2.25
N ASN A 135 13.06 2.97 1.86
CA ASN A 135 13.04 3.91 0.73
C ASN A 135 12.84 5.38 1.15
N HIS A 136 12.88 5.67 2.46
CA HIS A 136 12.70 7.02 3.03
C HIS A 136 11.41 7.75 2.57
N LEU A 137 10.31 7.00 2.47
CA LEU A 137 9.00 7.51 2.02
C LEU A 137 8.19 8.05 3.21
N PRO A 138 7.70 9.30 3.17
CA PRO A 138 6.70 9.77 4.14
C PRO A 138 5.49 8.83 4.20
N CYS A 139 4.98 8.59 5.40
CA CYS A 139 3.85 7.70 5.63
C CYS A 139 2.55 8.48 5.82
N VAL A 140 1.48 8.05 5.14
CA VAL A 140 0.12 8.57 5.35
C VAL A 140 -0.79 7.42 5.75
N TYR A 141 -1.29 7.47 6.98
CA TYR A 141 -2.20 6.50 7.56
C TYR A 141 -3.64 7.00 7.46
N LEU A 142 -4.45 6.42 6.59
CA LEU A 142 -5.90 6.68 6.52
C LEU A 142 -6.60 5.70 7.47
N VAL A 143 -6.77 6.13 8.72
CA VAL A 143 -7.17 5.30 9.86
C VAL A 143 -8.68 5.20 9.94
N ASP A 144 -9.19 3.96 9.90
CA ASP A 144 -10.62 3.65 10.00
C ASP A 144 -10.80 2.18 10.41
N SER A 145 -10.53 1.87 11.68
CA SER A 145 -10.42 0.50 12.19
C SER A 145 -11.15 0.28 13.51
N GLY A 146 -11.93 -0.79 13.56
CA GLY A 146 -12.58 -1.28 14.78
C GLY A 146 -11.64 -1.96 15.80
N GLY A 147 -10.33 -2.02 15.55
CA GLY A 147 -9.34 -2.64 16.44
C GLY A 147 -8.83 -4.00 15.96
N ALA A 148 -8.37 -4.84 16.88
CA ALA A 148 -7.86 -6.18 16.56
C ALA A 148 -9.01 -7.19 16.33
N PHE A 149 -8.79 -8.18 15.46
CA PHE A 149 -9.70 -9.31 15.32
C PHE A 149 -9.55 -10.26 16.51
N LEU A 150 -10.35 -10.03 17.56
CA LEU A 150 -10.24 -10.70 18.87
C LEU A 150 -10.16 -12.24 18.82
N PRO A 151 -10.90 -12.96 17.94
CA PRO A 151 -10.78 -14.42 17.87
C PRO A 151 -9.39 -14.94 17.49
N LYS A 152 -8.49 -14.07 16.99
CA LYS A 152 -7.09 -14.40 16.65
C LYS A 152 -6.10 -13.46 17.35
N GLN A 153 -6.45 -12.96 18.53
CA GLN A 153 -5.64 -11.95 19.24
C GLN A 153 -4.20 -12.42 19.53
N ASP A 154 -3.98 -13.72 19.75
CA ASP A 154 -2.68 -14.33 20.02
C ASP A 154 -1.75 -14.28 18.80
N GLU A 155 -2.31 -14.24 17.60
CA GLU A 155 -1.61 -14.06 16.32
C GLU A 155 -1.54 -12.57 15.89
N VAL A 156 -2.10 -11.66 16.70
CA VAL A 156 -2.19 -10.23 16.37
C VAL A 156 -1.46 -9.35 17.36
N PHE A 157 -1.35 -9.74 18.64
CA PHE A 157 -0.92 -8.86 19.73
C PHE A 157 0.49 -9.11 20.30
N PRO A 158 0.86 -10.34 20.75
CA PRO A 158 1.93 -10.49 21.74
C PRO A 158 3.37 -10.46 21.21
N ASP A 159 3.63 -10.87 19.96
CA ASP A 159 4.98 -11.14 19.48
C ASP A 159 5.68 -9.90 18.89
N ARG A 160 7.00 -10.01 18.65
CA ARG A 160 7.86 -8.91 18.17
C ARG A 160 7.32 -8.25 16.89
N ASP A 161 6.78 -9.04 15.98
CA ASP A 161 6.30 -8.60 14.67
C ASP A 161 4.75 -8.55 14.63
N HIS A 162 4.12 -8.32 15.79
CA HIS A 162 2.68 -8.13 15.96
C HIS A 162 2.31 -6.64 16.09
N PHE A 163 1.05 -6.32 16.43
CA PHE A 163 0.44 -4.99 16.32
C PHE A 163 1.29 -3.86 16.92
N GLY A 164 1.92 -4.08 18.08
CA GLY A 164 2.75 -3.08 18.74
C GLY A 164 3.97 -2.62 17.92
N ARG A 165 4.43 -3.45 16.98
CA ARG A 165 5.55 -3.11 16.09
C ARG A 165 5.24 -1.93 15.17
N ILE A 166 3.95 -1.68 14.89
CA ILE A 166 3.51 -0.52 14.10
C ILE A 166 4.01 0.77 14.76
N PHE A 167 3.85 0.89 16.08
CA PHE A 167 4.23 2.08 16.84
C PHE A 167 5.74 2.22 17.00
N PHE A 168 6.42 1.10 17.23
CA PHE A 168 7.89 1.06 17.25
C PHE A 168 8.47 1.59 15.93
N ASN A 169 7.90 1.15 14.80
CA ASN A 169 8.32 1.60 13.47
C ASN A 169 7.97 3.08 13.25
N GLN A 170 6.77 3.55 13.64
CA GLN A 170 6.40 4.97 13.53
C GLN A 170 7.39 5.87 14.27
N ALA A 171 7.67 5.58 15.54
CA ALA A 171 8.62 6.34 16.34
C ALA A 171 10.03 6.32 15.74
N THR A 172 10.49 5.16 15.28
CA THR A 172 11.82 5.00 14.68
C THR A 172 11.94 5.75 13.35
N MET A 173 10.91 5.70 12.50
CA MET A 173 10.86 6.42 11.24
C MET A 173 10.79 7.94 11.44
N SER A 174 9.95 8.42 12.38
CA SER A 174 9.92 9.84 12.77
C SER A 174 11.30 10.30 13.25
N ALA A 175 11.99 9.52 14.11
CA ALA A 175 13.35 9.83 14.56
C ALA A 175 14.41 9.87 13.43
N LYS A 176 14.16 9.15 12.32
CA LYS A 176 14.97 9.19 11.10
C LYS A 176 14.60 10.34 10.16
N GLY A 177 13.67 11.21 10.58
CA GLY A 177 13.14 12.29 9.76
C GLY A 177 12.29 11.78 8.59
N ILE A 178 11.62 10.64 8.73
CA ILE A 178 10.62 10.14 7.78
C ILE A 178 9.24 10.52 8.33
N PRO A 179 8.54 11.51 7.75
CA PRO A 179 7.31 12.05 8.32
C PRO A 179 6.20 11.00 8.47
N GLN A 180 5.50 11.04 9.60
CA GLN A 180 4.36 10.18 9.93
C GLN A 180 3.09 11.04 10.00
N ILE A 181 2.14 10.83 9.08
CA ILE A 181 0.89 11.59 9.03
C ILE A 181 -0.28 10.64 9.27
N ALA A 182 -1.16 10.96 10.21
CA ALA A 182 -2.41 10.22 10.43
C ALA A 182 -3.63 11.04 10.02
N VAL A 183 -4.60 10.36 9.40
CA VAL A 183 -5.90 10.92 9.04
C VAL A 183 -6.96 9.98 9.60
N VAL A 184 -7.59 10.36 10.71
CA VAL A 184 -8.61 9.58 11.42
C VAL A 184 -9.97 9.87 10.81
N MET A 185 -10.44 8.92 10.00
CA MET A 185 -11.64 9.02 9.18
C MET A 185 -12.74 8.06 9.67
N GLY A 186 -12.64 7.61 10.92
CA GLY A 186 -13.59 6.72 11.57
C GLY A 186 -13.09 6.27 12.94
N SER A 187 -13.49 5.06 13.33
CA SER A 187 -13.11 4.52 14.64
C SER A 187 -11.60 4.29 14.73
N CYS A 188 -11.03 4.61 15.89
CA CYS A 188 -9.64 4.35 16.24
C CYS A 188 -9.56 3.95 17.73
N THR A 189 -9.66 2.66 18.02
CA THR A 189 -9.84 2.15 19.38
C THR A 189 -8.64 1.32 19.87
N ALA A 190 -8.40 1.35 21.19
CA ALA A 190 -7.40 0.57 21.90
C ALA A 190 -6.00 0.73 21.31
N GLY A 191 -5.36 -0.37 20.89
CA GLY A 191 -4.04 -0.29 20.26
C GLY A 191 -4.01 0.64 19.06
N GLY A 192 -5.08 0.69 18.26
CA GLY A 192 -5.15 1.54 17.07
C GLY A 192 -4.97 3.03 17.38
N ALA A 193 -5.36 3.47 18.58
CA ALA A 193 -5.29 4.87 19.02
C ALA A 193 -3.86 5.44 19.03
N TYR A 194 -2.83 4.58 19.09
CA TYR A 194 -1.44 5.03 19.00
C TYR A 194 -1.01 5.41 17.58
N VAL A 195 -1.70 4.97 16.52
CA VAL A 195 -1.37 5.40 15.15
C VAL A 195 -1.47 6.93 15.02
N PRO A 196 -2.60 7.58 15.36
CA PRO A 196 -2.65 9.03 15.40
C PRO A 196 -1.81 9.63 16.53
N ALA A 197 -1.87 9.10 17.75
CA ALA A 197 -1.16 9.70 18.88
C ALA A 197 0.39 9.70 18.74
N MET A 198 0.96 8.87 17.86
CA MET A 198 2.39 8.80 17.58
C MET A 198 2.75 9.24 16.15
N SER A 199 1.83 9.86 15.43
CA SER A 199 2.13 10.54 14.17
C SER A 199 2.62 11.95 14.44
N ASP A 200 3.45 12.49 13.54
CA ASP A 200 4.01 13.85 13.64
C ASP A 200 2.92 14.91 13.48
N GLU A 201 1.95 14.66 12.60
CA GLU A 201 0.72 15.44 12.47
C GLU A 201 -0.50 14.54 12.27
N THR A 202 -1.60 14.86 12.95
CA THR A 202 -2.84 14.10 12.98
C THR A 202 -4.03 14.97 12.59
N VAL A 203 -4.78 14.50 11.60
CA VAL A 203 -6.06 15.06 11.17
C VAL A 203 -7.20 14.17 11.67
N ILE A 204 -8.29 14.74 12.16
CA ILE A 204 -9.49 14.00 12.58
C ILE A 204 -10.75 14.58 11.95
N VAL A 205 -11.62 13.72 11.41
CA VAL A 205 -12.91 14.15 10.85
C VAL A 205 -13.92 14.34 11.98
N ARG A 206 -14.51 15.53 12.11
CA ARG A 206 -15.51 15.82 13.14
C ARG A 206 -16.74 14.91 13.03
N ASN A 207 -17.37 14.56 14.15
CA ASN A 207 -18.58 13.73 14.19
C ASN A 207 -18.46 12.39 13.44
N GLN A 208 -17.23 11.88 13.26
CA GLN A 208 -16.96 10.68 12.48
C GLN A 208 -15.70 9.95 12.96
N GLY A 209 -14.58 10.68 13.03
CA GLY A 209 -13.31 10.20 13.55
C GLY A 209 -13.31 10.18 15.07
N THR A 210 -12.84 9.09 15.66
CA THR A 210 -12.83 8.93 17.11
C THR A 210 -11.55 8.22 17.57
N ILE A 211 -10.96 8.66 18.68
CA ILE A 211 -9.73 8.10 19.24
C ILE A 211 -9.94 7.78 20.73
N PHE A 212 -9.71 6.55 21.16
CA PHE A 212 -9.73 6.21 22.59
C PHE A 212 -9.03 4.88 22.88
N LEU A 213 -8.41 4.76 24.06
CA LEU A 213 -7.83 3.49 24.53
C LEU A 213 -8.91 2.46 24.91
N GLY A 214 -10.08 2.93 25.32
CA GLY A 214 -11.23 2.10 25.63
C GLY A 214 -12.49 2.81 25.17
N GLY A 215 -13.28 2.19 24.30
CA GLY A 215 -14.53 2.78 23.83
C GLY A 215 -15.63 2.78 24.90
N PRO A 216 -16.79 3.44 24.63
CA PRO A 216 -17.86 3.55 25.61
C PRO A 216 -18.34 2.22 26.23
N PRO A 217 -18.40 1.08 25.49
CA PRO A 217 -18.73 -0.20 26.11
C PRO A 217 -17.73 -0.62 27.20
N LEU A 218 -16.44 -0.36 27.01
CA LEU A 218 -15.40 -0.70 27.97
C LEU A 218 -15.41 0.25 29.17
N VAL A 219 -15.60 1.55 28.94
CA VAL A 219 -15.74 2.56 30.00
C VAL A 219 -16.92 2.22 30.91
N LYS A 220 -18.08 1.93 30.32
CA LYS A 220 -19.28 1.52 31.06
C LYS A 220 -19.05 0.24 31.85
N ALA A 221 -18.38 -0.76 31.27
CA ALA A 221 -18.08 -2.01 31.96
C ALA A 221 -17.12 -1.83 33.14
N ALA A 222 -16.13 -0.95 33.00
CA ALA A 222 -15.10 -0.74 34.02
C ALA A 222 -15.52 0.21 35.16
N THR A 223 -16.35 1.22 34.86
CA THR A 223 -16.63 2.32 35.80
C THR A 223 -18.12 2.56 36.05
N GLY A 224 -19.00 2.01 35.20
CA GLY A 224 -20.44 2.32 35.20
C GLY A 224 -20.80 3.63 34.48
N GLU A 225 -19.82 4.43 34.06
CA GLU A 225 -20.04 5.70 33.37
C GLU A 225 -20.65 5.49 31.97
N VAL A 226 -21.64 6.32 31.63
CA VAL A 226 -22.28 6.32 30.32
C VAL A 226 -21.90 7.61 29.61
N VAL A 227 -21.05 7.48 28.59
CA VAL A 227 -20.53 8.58 27.78
C VAL A 227 -20.75 8.26 26.31
N THR A 228 -21.00 9.29 25.48
CA THR A 228 -21.15 9.09 24.04
C THR A 228 -19.78 8.88 23.39
N VAL A 229 -19.78 8.36 22.15
CA VAL A 229 -18.55 8.19 21.38
C VAL A 229 -17.85 9.54 21.09
N GLU A 230 -18.64 10.59 20.79
CA GLU A 230 -18.10 11.92 20.48
C GLU A 230 -17.58 12.62 21.74
N ASP A 231 -18.29 12.50 22.86
CA ASP A 231 -17.86 13.12 24.13
C ASP A 231 -16.63 12.43 24.74
N LEU A 232 -16.43 11.14 24.46
CA LEU A 232 -15.30 10.38 24.98
C LEU A 232 -14.00 10.66 24.21
N GLY A 233 -14.07 10.80 22.89
CA GLY A 233 -12.88 10.89 22.06
C GLY A 233 -13.16 11.32 20.63
N GLY A 234 -14.12 12.22 20.44
CA GLY A 234 -14.45 12.80 19.14
C GLY A 234 -13.45 13.87 18.67
N GLY A 235 -13.75 14.47 17.52
CA GLY A 235 -12.88 15.47 16.90
C GLY A 235 -12.69 16.72 17.76
N ASP A 236 -13.76 17.21 18.40
CA ASP A 236 -13.70 18.39 19.28
C ASP A 236 -12.85 18.11 20.52
N VAL A 237 -12.99 16.94 21.15
CA VAL A 237 -12.19 16.52 22.31
C VAL A 237 -10.69 16.52 21.99
N HIS A 238 -10.31 15.99 20.83
CA HIS A 238 -8.89 15.83 20.49
C HIS A 238 -8.22 17.07 19.92
N THR A 239 -8.97 17.98 19.32
CA THR A 239 -8.42 19.21 18.72
C THR A 239 -8.55 20.44 19.63
N ARG A 240 -9.45 20.41 20.63
CA ARG A 240 -9.67 21.55 21.54
C ARG A 240 -9.20 21.29 22.97
N LEU A 241 -9.31 20.06 23.48
CA LEU A 241 -9.06 19.77 24.91
C LEU A 241 -7.75 19.01 25.15
N SER A 242 -7.57 17.86 24.48
CA SER A 242 -6.44 16.97 24.78
C SER A 242 -5.20 17.21 23.92
N GLY A 243 -5.36 17.74 22.70
CA GLY A 243 -4.25 17.94 21.75
C GLY A 243 -3.71 16.65 21.14
N VAL A 244 -4.47 15.55 21.17
CA VAL A 244 -4.08 14.28 20.49
C VAL A 244 -4.20 14.39 18.96
N ALA A 245 -5.03 15.32 18.47
CA ALA A 245 -5.14 15.63 17.05
C ALA A 245 -4.88 17.11 16.82
N ASP A 246 -4.22 17.43 15.71
CA ASP A 246 -3.75 18.78 15.40
C ASP A 246 -4.74 19.54 14.52
N HIS A 247 -5.47 18.81 13.67
CA HIS A 247 -6.35 19.41 12.65
C HIS A 247 -7.75 18.80 12.69
N LEU A 248 -8.77 19.67 12.79
CA LEU A 248 -10.18 19.25 12.69
C LEU A 248 -10.68 19.40 11.25
N ALA A 249 -11.12 18.30 10.66
CA ALA A 249 -11.71 18.27 9.32
C ALA A 249 -13.24 18.17 9.36
N GLU A 250 -13.90 18.71 8.33
CA GLU A 250 -15.36 18.76 8.24
C GLU A 250 -15.95 17.47 7.64
N ASN A 251 -15.18 16.79 6.79
CA ASN A 251 -15.52 15.55 6.11
C ASN A 251 -14.26 14.90 5.54
N ASP A 252 -14.40 13.72 4.92
CA ASP A 252 -13.30 12.97 4.31
C ASP A 252 -12.51 13.81 3.29
N ALA A 253 -13.18 14.53 2.40
CA ALA A 253 -12.50 15.33 1.37
C ALA A 253 -11.68 16.48 1.99
N HIS A 254 -12.21 17.15 3.01
CA HIS A 254 -11.47 18.17 3.76
C HIS A 254 -10.26 17.57 4.48
N ALA A 255 -10.40 16.39 5.09
CA ALA A 255 -9.29 15.72 5.77
C ALA A 255 -8.15 15.36 4.81
N LEU A 256 -8.47 14.85 3.63
CA LEU A 256 -7.49 14.54 2.58
C LEU A 256 -6.83 15.81 2.03
N TYR A 257 -7.59 16.91 1.91
CA TYR A 257 -7.01 18.21 1.58
C TYR A 257 -5.97 18.66 2.62
N ILE A 258 -6.29 18.57 3.91
CA ILE A 258 -5.34 18.92 5.00
C ILE A 258 -4.11 18.01 4.94
N ALA A 259 -4.28 16.70 4.76
CA ALA A 259 -3.15 15.77 4.61
C ALA A 259 -2.24 16.15 3.44
N ARG A 260 -2.81 16.56 2.30
CA ARG A 260 -2.04 17.12 1.18
C ARG A 260 -1.31 18.40 1.60
N ARG A 261 -1.93 19.31 2.36
CA ARG A 261 -1.28 20.54 2.84
C ARG A 261 -0.09 20.25 3.77
N ILE A 262 -0.22 19.28 4.67
CA ILE A 262 0.88 18.81 5.53
C ILE A 262 2.06 18.35 4.65
N LEU A 263 1.80 17.48 3.68
CA LEU A 263 2.83 16.94 2.77
C LEU A 263 3.51 18.02 1.91
N ALA A 264 2.78 19.08 1.54
CA ALA A 264 3.35 20.22 0.82
C ALA A 264 4.38 21.02 1.65
N ASN A 265 4.31 20.95 2.98
CA ASN A 265 5.14 21.73 3.88
C ASN A 265 6.32 20.94 4.48
N LEU A 266 6.58 19.72 4.01
CA LEU A 266 7.65 18.87 4.57
C LEU A 266 9.07 19.41 4.35
N ASN A 267 9.25 20.39 3.45
CA ASN A 267 10.55 20.92 3.04
C ASN A 267 11.54 19.79 2.65
N ARG A 268 11.03 18.80 1.91
CA ARG A 268 11.81 17.65 1.45
C ARG A 268 12.12 17.77 -0.04
N VAL A 269 13.35 17.42 -0.38
CA VAL A 269 13.79 17.21 -1.76
C VAL A 269 14.45 15.85 -1.82
N LYS A 270 13.99 14.99 -2.73
CA LYS A 270 14.61 13.67 -2.94
C LYS A 270 15.98 13.87 -3.58
N PRO A 271 17.09 13.45 -2.92
CA PRO A 271 18.40 13.52 -3.55
C PRO A 271 18.48 12.49 -4.69
N ILE A 272 18.85 12.95 -5.88
CA ILE A 272 19.16 12.07 -7.01
C ILE A 272 20.68 11.87 -7.01
N SER A 273 21.13 10.70 -6.53
CA SER A 273 22.55 10.35 -6.46
C SER A 273 23.06 9.57 -7.68
N LEU A 274 22.16 9.13 -8.56
CA LEU A 274 22.48 8.37 -9.76
C LEU A 274 22.67 9.29 -10.97
N ALA A 275 23.59 8.94 -11.86
CA ALA A 275 23.72 9.55 -13.18
C ALA A 275 22.60 9.01 -14.08
N LEU A 276 21.44 9.69 -14.08
CA LEU A 276 20.28 9.29 -14.86
C LEU A 276 20.50 9.51 -16.36
N GLY A 277 20.05 8.55 -17.17
CA GLY A 277 19.85 8.70 -18.61
C GLY A 277 18.52 9.36 -18.95
N SER A 278 18.25 9.55 -20.25
CA SER A 278 17.00 10.16 -20.74
C SER A 278 15.78 9.23 -20.66
N GLY A 279 15.98 7.93 -20.46
CA GLY A 279 14.94 6.92 -20.62
C GLY A 279 14.61 6.67 -22.09
N GLU A 280 14.50 5.41 -22.50
CA GLU A 280 14.09 5.02 -23.85
C GLU A 280 13.25 3.75 -23.77
N GLU A 281 12.23 3.62 -24.63
CA GLU A 281 11.48 2.37 -24.74
C GLU A 281 12.40 1.21 -25.22
N PRO A 282 12.14 -0.04 -24.80
CA PRO A 282 12.80 -1.20 -25.40
C PRO A 282 12.54 -1.30 -26.91
N VAL A 283 13.47 -1.90 -27.65
CA VAL A 283 13.35 -2.10 -29.11
C VAL A 283 12.26 -3.14 -29.45
N TYR A 284 11.95 -4.03 -28.51
CA TYR A 284 10.93 -5.07 -28.66
C TYR A 284 9.75 -4.77 -27.75
N ASP A 285 8.54 -5.10 -28.21
CA ASP A 285 7.30 -4.89 -27.45
C ASP A 285 7.35 -5.67 -26.11
N PRO A 286 7.21 -5.00 -24.95
CA PRO A 286 7.14 -5.65 -23.65
C PRO A 286 6.07 -6.74 -23.54
N GLU A 287 4.96 -6.66 -24.28
CA GLU A 287 3.93 -7.70 -24.27
C GLU A 287 4.42 -9.03 -24.86
N GLU A 288 5.51 -9.03 -25.63
CA GLU A 288 6.09 -10.26 -26.17
C GLU A 288 6.64 -11.19 -25.08
N ILE A 289 6.85 -10.69 -23.84
CA ILE A 289 7.20 -11.52 -22.67
C ILE A 289 6.21 -12.68 -22.49
N TYR A 290 4.93 -12.48 -22.82
CA TYR A 290 3.92 -13.53 -22.73
C TYR A 290 4.24 -14.76 -23.60
N GLY A 291 4.86 -14.57 -24.77
CA GLY A 291 5.20 -15.66 -25.69
C GLY A 291 6.60 -16.24 -25.51
N ILE A 292 7.46 -15.59 -24.70
CA ILE A 292 8.83 -16.05 -24.44
C ILE A 292 8.86 -17.20 -23.44
N LEU A 293 8.07 -17.10 -22.37
CA LEU A 293 8.08 -18.07 -21.28
C LEU A 293 7.43 -19.39 -21.73
N PRO A 294 8.14 -20.53 -21.70
CA PRO A 294 7.55 -21.81 -22.04
C PRO A 294 6.44 -22.21 -21.08
N THR A 295 5.43 -22.92 -21.58
CA THR A 295 4.36 -23.50 -20.75
C THR A 295 4.84 -24.68 -19.89
N ASP A 296 5.80 -25.47 -20.37
CA ASP A 296 6.51 -26.47 -19.54
C ASP A 296 7.60 -25.76 -18.73
N THR A 297 7.43 -25.70 -17.41
CA THR A 297 8.35 -25.04 -16.47
C THR A 297 9.75 -25.64 -16.42
N ARG A 298 9.94 -26.84 -17.01
CA ARG A 298 11.25 -27.50 -17.13
C ARG A 298 11.97 -27.16 -18.43
N LYS A 299 11.28 -26.55 -19.40
CA LYS A 299 11.88 -26.21 -20.69
C LYS A 299 12.75 -24.97 -20.53
N PRO A 300 14.06 -25.04 -20.87
CA PRO A 300 14.93 -23.88 -20.82
C PRO A 300 14.57 -22.86 -21.90
N TYR A 301 14.86 -21.59 -21.63
CA TYR A 301 14.80 -20.48 -22.59
C TYR A 301 15.95 -19.51 -22.31
N ASP A 302 16.24 -18.61 -23.26
CA ASP A 302 17.27 -17.59 -23.06
C ASP A 302 16.67 -16.36 -22.35
N VAL A 303 17.07 -16.14 -21.10
CA VAL A 303 16.58 -15.01 -20.28
C VAL A 303 16.93 -13.63 -20.88
N ARG A 304 17.92 -13.57 -21.78
CA ARG A 304 18.24 -12.34 -22.53
C ARG A 304 17.04 -11.82 -23.33
N GLU A 305 16.14 -12.70 -23.75
CA GLU A 305 14.89 -12.30 -24.43
C GLU A 305 13.95 -11.51 -23.51
N VAL A 306 13.93 -11.83 -22.22
CA VAL A 306 13.18 -11.05 -21.23
C VAL A 306 13.88 -9.73 -20.95
N ILE A 307 15.21 -9.74 -20.74
CA ILE A 307 16.00 -8.53 -20.50
C ILE A 307 15.79 -7.52 -21.64
N ALA A 308 15.83 -7.99 -22.90
CA ALA A 308 15.64 -7.16 -24.08
C ALA A 308 14.29 -6.42 -24.14
N ARG A 309 13.27 -6.86 -23.38
CA ARG A 309 11.93 -6.27 -23.35
C ARG A 309 11.66 -5.44 -22.09
N LEU A 310 12.68 -5.28 -21.23
CA LEU A 310 12.60 -4.53 -19.99
C LEU A 310 13.53 -3.31 -19.98
N VAL A 311 14.74 -3.44 -20.53
CA VAL A 311 15.77 -2.40 -20.44
C VAL A 311 15.72 -1.43 -21.61
N ASP A 312 16.13 -0.18 -21.34
CA ASP A 312 16.07 0.93 -22.27
C ASP A 312 16.81 0.62 -23.58
N GLY A 313 16.11 0.76 -24.70
CA GLY A 313 16.64 0.46 -26.04
C GLY A 313 17.14 -0.98 -26.20
N SER A 314 16.70 -1.92 -25.37
CA SER A 314 17.15 -3.32 -25.36
C SER A 314 18.67 -3.48 -25.23
N ARG A 315 19.31 -2.51 -24.60
CA ARG A 315 20.76 -2.39 -24.46
C ARG A 315 21.25 -3.05 -23.17
N PHE A 316 22.18 -3.99 -23.30
CA PHE A 316 22.74 -4.74 -22.18
C PHE A 316 24.23 -5.00 -22.41
N ASP A 317 25.07 -4.55 -21.47
CA ASP A 317 26.50 -4.86 -21.45
C ASP A 317 26.74 -6.09 -20.57
N GLU A 318 26.76 -7.27 -21.22
CA GLU A 318 26.88 -8.55 -20.52
C GLU A 318 28.28 -8.76 -19.93
N PHE A 319 28.33 -9.01 -18.62
CA PHE A 319 29.54 -9.34 -17.89
C PHE A 319 29.80 -10.85 -17.91
N LYS A 320 31.05 -11.25 -18.19
CA LYS A 320 31.48 -12.66 -18.25
C LYS A 320 30.62 -13.53 -19.18
N ALA A 321 30.18 -13.00 -20.32
CA ALA A 321 29.27 -13.68 -21.26
C ALA A 321 29.67 -15.11 -21.71
N ARG A 322 30.93 -15.51 -21.56
CA ARG A 322 31.45 -16.84 -21.93
C ARG A 322 31.77 -17.76 -20.74
N TYR A 323 31.50 -17.34 -19.51
CA TYR A 323 31.85 -18.06 -18.28
C TYR A 323 30.63 -18.19 -17.37
N GLY A 324 30.35 -19.41 -16.88
CA GLY A 324 29.23 -19.63 -15.94
C GLY A 324 27.87 -19.24 -16.54
N THR A 325 27.63 -19.62 -17.80
CA THR A 325 26.51 -19.13 -18.64
C THR A 325 25.11 -19.51 -18.15
N THR A 326 24.99 -20.22 -17.02
CA THR A 326 23.72 -20.49 -16.33
C THR A 326 23.23 -19.30 -15.51
N LEU A 327 24.07 -18.27 -15.28
CA LEU A 327 23.70 -17.02 -14.64
C LEU A 327 24.12 -15.84 -15.54
N ILE A 328 23.12 -15.08 -16.01
CA ILE A 328 23.37 -13.92 -16.87
C ILE A 328 23.45 -12.66 -16.00
N THR A 329 24.53 -11.90 -16.16
CA THR A 329 24.78 -10.66 -15.43
C THR A 329 25.29 -9.59 -16.38
N GLY A 330 25.00 -8.33 -16.10
CA GLY A 330 25.44 -7.21 -16.94
C GLY A 330 24.83 -5.90 -16.48
N PHE A 331 25.13 -4.84 -17.21
CA PHE A 331 24.68 -3.48 -16.90
C PHE A 331 23.66 -3.01 -17.93
N ALA A 332 22.67 -2.25 -17.47
CA ALA A 332 21.63 -1.65 -18.32
C ALA A 332 21.12 -0.31 -17.76
N GLN A 333 20.14 0.26 -18.45
CA GLN A 333 19.29 1.33 -17.91
C GLN A 333 17.83 0.88 -17.97
N LEU A 334 17.01 1.32 -17.03
CA LEU A 334 15.58 1.06 -16.98
C LEU A 334 14.86 2.35 -16.57
N TYR A 335 14.06 2.91 -17.47
CA TYR A 335 13.49 4.26 -17.34
C TYR A 335 14.56 5.33 -17.01
N GLY A 336 15.73 5.21 -17.62
CA GLY A 336 16.90 6.08 -17.41
C GLY A 336 17.70 5.79 -16.14
N TYR A 337 17.23 4.92 -15.24
CA TYR A 337 17.97 4.53 -14.04
C TYR A 337 19.02 3.46 -14.39
N PRO A 338 20.31 3.65 -14.06
CA PRO A 338 21.31 2.60 -14.26
C PRO A 338 21.09 1.43 -13.29
N VAL A 339 21.12 0.18 -13.80
CA VAL A 339 20.89 -1.07 -13.06
C VAL A 339 21.90 -2.17 -13.37
#